data_AF-A0AA88Y6S4-F1
#
_entry.id   AF-A0AA88Y6S4-F1
#
_cell.length_a   1.000
_cell.length_b   1.000
_cell.length_c   1.000
_cell.angle_alpha   90.00
_cell.angle_beta   90.00
_cell.angle_gamma   90.00
#
_symmetry.space_group_name_H-M   'P 1'
#
loop_
_entity.id
_entity.type
_entity.pdbx_description
1 polymer ?
#
loop_
_entity_poly.entity_id
_entity_poly.type
_entity_poly.pdbx_seq_one_letter_code
_entity_poly.pdbx_strand_id
1 'polypeptide(L)'
;MQTAKECKCCRDTNIVDGKIEEAGITCITEHESFQVNCLNHHVLELSYYEYVEYNGPLEPDQMIHKVYRYIAYRRFTRFIWKRLGKKNRRILPACVVAAIRRQFPSQEYCGFRYPE
;
A
#
# COMPACT_ATOMS: atom_id res chain seq x y z
N MET A 1 12.00 -3.25 10.37
CA MET A 1 11.55 -4.52 10.98
C MET A 1 10.02 -4.59 10.91
N GLN A 2 9.43 -5.66 10.37
CA GLN A 2 7.98 -5.89 10.42
C GLN A 2 7.61 -6.33 11.84
N THR A 3 6.61 -5.71 12.45
CA THR A 3 6.15 -6.11 13.79
C THR A 3 5.18 -7.30 13.68
N ALA A 4 5.06 -8.15 14.70
CA ALA A 4 4.09 -9.26 14.69
C ALA A 4 2.64 -8.79 14.43
N LYS A 5 2.33 -7.55 14.80
CA LYS A 5 1.06 -6.88 14.49
C LYS A 5 0.80 -6.69 12.99
N GLU A 6 1.84 -6.67 12.16
CA GLU A 6 1.77 -6.51 10.69
C GLU A 6 1.75 -7.85 9.94
N CYS A 7 1.91 -8.98 10.62
CA CYS A 7 1.95 -10.32 10.02
C CYS A 7 0.54 -10.93 9.86
N LYS A 8 -0.37 -10.23 9.17
CA LYS A 8 -1.74 -10.73 8.90
C LYS A 8 -1.87 -11.30 7.49
N CYS A 9 -2.60 -12.40 7.34
CA CYS A 9 -2.96 -12.93 6.02
C CYS A 9 -4.04 -12.03 5.38
N CYS A 10 -4.06 -11.96 4.05
CA CYS A 10 -5.11 -11.26 3.32
C CYS A 10 -6.48 -11.94 3.46
N ARG A 11 -6.50 -13.24 3.77
CA ARG A 11 -7.70 -14.02 4.07
C ARG A 11 -8.30 -13.70 5.44
N ASP A 12 -7.50 -13.20 6.39
CA ASP A 12 -7.97 -12.90 7.76
C ASP A 12 -8.81 -11.61 7.84
N THR A 13 -9.01 -10.92 6.73
CA THR A 13 -9.74 -9.65 6.66
C THR A 13 -10.93 -9.82 5.74
N ASN A 14 -12.14 -9.93 6.29
CA ASN A 14 -13.37 -10.25 5.53
C ASN A 14 -13.56 -9.44 4.24
N ILE A 15 -13.24 -8.14 4.26
CA ILE A 15 -13.38 -7.26 3.07
C ILE A 15 -12.36 -7.63 1.98
N VAL A 16 -11.14 -7.98 2.39
CA VAL A 16 -10.09 -8.42 1.47
C VAL A 16 -10.39 -9.82 0.96
N ASP A 17 -10.87 -10.71 1.84
CA ASP A 17 -11.23 -12.07 1.49
C ASP A 17 -12.39 -12.11 0.48
N GLY A 18 -13.43 -11.30 0.67
CA GLY A 18 -14.51 -11.18 -0.30
C GLY A 18 -14.03 -10.71 -1.68
N LYS A 19 -12.99 -9.86 -1.75
CA LYS A 19 -12.35 -9.47 -3.03
C LYS A 19 -11.57 -10.60 -3.69
N ILE A 20 -11.01 -11.50 -2.87
CA ILE A 20 -10.29 -12.68 -3.36
C ILE A 20 -11.30 -13.70 -3.92
N GLU A 21 -12.39 -13.95 -3.20
CA GLU A 21 -13.46 -14.86 -3.63
C GLU A 21 -14.15 -14.38 -4.92
N GLU A 22 -14.52 -13.09 -4.99
CA GLU A 22 -15.15 -12.47 -6.17
C GLU A 22 -14.29 -12.63 -7.43
N ALA A 23 -12.96 -12.54 -7.28
CA ALA A 23 -12.02 -12.67 -8.39
C ALA A 23 -11.60 -14.13 -8.67
N GLY A 24 -12.00 -15.10 -7.85
CA GLY A 24 -11.61 -16.51 -8.01
C GLY A 24 -10.10 -16.77 -7.86
N ILE A 25 -9.40 -15.95 -7.08
CA ILE A 25 -7.94 -16.02 -6.89
C ILE A 25 -7.58 -16.57 -5.50
N THR A 26 -6.29 -16.83 -5.24
CA THR A 26 -5.86 -17.39 -3.93
C THR A 26 -5.31 -16.34 -2.98
N CYS A 27 -4.71 -15.28 -3.51
CA CYS A 27 -4.13 -14.17 -2.75
C CYS A 27 -4.54 -12.82 -3.35
N ILE A 28 -4.76 -11.80 -2.51
CA ILE A 28 -5.11 -10.45 -2.99
C ILE A 28 -4.03 -9.84 -3.90
N THR A 29 -2.78 -10.33 -3.80
CA THR A 29 -1.72 -9.86 -4.67
C THR A 29 -1.89 -10.31 -6.12
N GLU A 30 -2.71 -11.31 -6.40
CA GLU A 30 -3.04 -11.73 -7.79
C GLU A 30 -4.12 -10.85 -8.42
N HIS A 31 -4.84 -10.05 -7.62
CA HIS A 31 -5.95 -9.25 -8.11
C HIS A 31 -5.45 -8.18 -9.10
N GLU A 32 -6.08 -8.07 -10.26
CA GLU A 32 -5.67 -7.13 -11.32
C GLU A 32 -5.61 -5.68 -10.79
N SER A 33 -6.67 -5.22 -10.11
CA SER A 33 -6.66 -3.89 -9.49
C SER A 33 -5.49 -3.67 -8.52
N PHE A 34 -5.03 -4.70 -7.80
CA PHE A 34 -3.84 -4.59 -6.95
C PHE A 34 -2.58 -4.40 -7.80
N GLN A 35 -2.38 -5.25 -8.82
CA GLN A 35 -1.24 -5.16 -9.73
C GLN A 35 -1.16 -3.78 -10.40
N VAL A 36 -2.27 -3.34 -10.99
CA VAL A 36 -2.37 -2.07 -11.73
C VAL A 36 -2.23 -0.87 -10.79
N ASN A 37 -2.90 -0.84 -9.65
CA ASN A 37 -2.91 0.37 -8.82
C ASN A 37 -1.77 0.45 -7.80
N CYS A 38 -1.18 -0.67 -7.39
CA CYS A 38 -0.24 -0.69 -6.28
C CYS A 38 1.19 -1.04 -6.71
N LEU A 39 1.39 -1.69 -7.87
CA LEU A 39 2.71 -2.12 -8.33
C LEU A 39 3.13 -1.51 -9.67
N ASN A 40 2.19 -1.05 -10.50
CA ASN A 40 2.52 -0.43 -11.78
C ASN A 40 3.23 0.94 -11.58
N HIS A 41 4.46 1.03 -12.07
CA HIS A 41 5.29 2.23 -11.98
C HIS A 41 4.60 3.46 -12.60
N HIS A 42 4.07 3.34 -13.82
CA HIS A 42 3.49 4.49 -14.54
C HIS A 42 2.25 5.05 -13.83
N VAL A 43 1.43 4.18 -13.23
CA VAL A 43 0.28 4.63 -12.43
C VAL A 43 0.74 5.36 -11.18
N LEU A 44 1.80 4.89 -10.52
CA LEU A 44 2.33 5.51 -9.31
C LEU A 44 3.12 6.80 -9.60
N GLU A 45 3.76 6.91 -10.75
CA GLU A 45 4.43 8.13 -11.23
C GLU A 45 3.42 9.27 -11.42
N LEU A 46 2.29 9.00 -12.10
CA LEU A 46 1.22 9.99 -12.20
C LEU A 46 0.68 10.41 -10.82
N SER A 47 0.49 9.42 -9.94
CA SER A 47 0.04 9.68 -8.56
C SER A 47 1.06 10.46 -7.73
N TYR A 48 2.33 10.33 -8.07
CA TYR A 48 3.41 11.03 -7.41
C TYR A 48 3.36 12.51 -7.75
N TYR A 49 3.16 12.86 -9.02
CA TYR A 49 2.99 14.26 -9.41
C TYR A 49 1.77 14.90 -8.74
N GLU A 50 0.63 14.20 -8.69
CA GLU A 50 -0.53 14.63 -7.91
C GLU A 50 -0.17 14.85 -6.43
N TYR A 51 0.60 13.91 -5.84
CA TYR A 51 1.02 14.02 -4.44
C TYR A 51 1.89 15.26 -4.21
N VAL A 52 2.86 15.53 -5.09
CA VAL A 52 3.72 16.72 -5.00
C VAL A 52 2.90 18.01 -5.16
N GLU A 53 1.94 18.05 -6.08
CA GLU A 53 1.07 19.22 -6.28
C GLU A 53 0.28 19.56 -5.01
N TYR A 54 -0.26 18.56 -4.32
CA TYR A 54 -1.04 18.76 -3.09
C TYR A 54 -0.21 19.00 -1.83
N ASN A 55 1.05 18.54 -1.78
CA ASN A 55 1.86 18.53 -0.55
C ASN A 55 3.12 19.41 -0.63
N GLY A 56 3.40 19.99 -1.80
CA GLY A 56 4.61 20.75 -2.08
C GLY A 56 5.77 19.88 -2.59
N PRO A 57 6.86 20.52 -3.06
CA PRO A 57 8.06 19.82 -3.50
C PRO A 57 8.64 18.96 -2.39
N LEU A 58 9.17 17.80 -2.77
CA LEU A 58 9.86 16.92 -1.83
C LEU A 58 11.31 17.36 -1.69
N GLU A 59 11.84 17.24 -0.47
CA GLU A 59 13.26 17.46 -0.23
C GLU A 59 14.11 16.49 -1.08
N PRO A 60 15.30 16.92 -1.56
CA PRO A 60 16.16 16.11 -2.44
C PRO A 60 16.55 14.73 -1.88
N ASP A 61 16.57 14.58 -0.55
CA ASP A 61 16.87 13.33 0.18
C ASP A 61 15.64 12.42 0.36
N GLN A 62 14.44 12.84 -0.07
CA GLN A 62 13.31 11.92 -0.10
C GLN A 62 13.53 10.89 -1.21
N MET A 63 14.04 9.72 -0.82
CA MET A 63 14.15 8.54 -1.69
C MET A 63 12.79 8.29 -2.37
N ILE A 64 12.71 8.51 -3.69
CA ILE A 64 11.48 8.41 -4.51
C ILE A 64 10.70 7.11 -4.22
N HIS A 65 11.41 6.00 -3.98
CA HIS A 65 10.80 4.72 -3.63
C HIS A 65 10.00 4.74 -2.32
N LYS A 66 10.40 5.55 -1.33
CA LYS A 66 9.66 5.74 -0.08
C LYS A 66 8.29 6.38 -0.35
N VAL A 67 8.25 7.35 -1.26
CA VAL A 67 7.02 8.03 -1.68
C VAL A 67 6.13 7.07 -2.47
N TYR A 68 6.70 6.33 -3.42
CA TYR A 68 5.96 5.30 -4.15
C TYR A 68 5.37 4.23 -3.23
N ARG A 69 6.11 3.74 -2.23
CA ARG A 69 5.53 2.83 -1.22
C ARG A 69 4.37 3.46 -0.48
N TYR A 70 4.52 4.70 -0.02
CA TYR A 70 3.45 5.41 0.68
C TYR A 70 2.18 5.56 -0.18
N ILE A 71 2.34 5.95 -1.44
CA ILE A 71 1.24 6.07 -2.40
C ILE A 71 0.61 4.69 -2.66
N ALA A 72 1.41 3.65 -2.89
CA ALA A 72 0.93 2.29 -3.11
C ALA A 72 0.12 1.77 -1.92
N TYR A 73 0.59 1.99 -0.68
CA TYR A 73 -0.17 1.65 0.52
C TYR A 73 -1.50 2.40 0.58
N ARG A 74 -1.51 3.71 0.28
CA ARG A 74 -2.76 4.48 0.23
C ARG A 74 -3.70 3.98 -0.86
N ARG A 75 -3.20 3.67 -2.06
CA ARG A 75 -4.00 3.14 -3.16
C ARG A 75 -4.63 1.80 -2.77
N PHE A 76 -3.88 0.88 -2.16
CA PHE A 76 -4.45 -0.35 -1.63
C PHE A 76 -5.55 -0.09 -0.59
N THR A 77 -5.34 0.85 0.33
CA THR A 77 -6.39 1.17 1.31
C THR A 77 -7.66 1.73 0.67
N ARG A 78 -7.53 2.52 -0.40
CA ARG A 78 -8.68 3.03 -1.18
C ARG A 78 -9.36 1.94 -1.99
N PHE A 79 -8.59 1.01 -2.55
CA PHE A 79 -9.13 -0.12 -3.29
C PHE A 79 -10.07 -0.97 -2.40
N ILE A 80 -9.61 -1.32 -1.20
CA ILE A 80 -10.34 -2.17 -0.25
C ILE A 80 -11.43 -1.41 0.52
N TRP A 81 -11.09 -0.29 1.16
CA TRP A 81 -12.00 0.41 2.09
C TRP A 81 -12.61 1.69 1.53
N LYS A 82 -12.35 2.04 0.26
CA LYS A 82 -12.80 3.28 -0.40
C LYS A 82 -12.25 4.54 0.28
N ARG A 83 -12.89 4.99 1.36
CA ARG A 83 -12.49 6.16 2.13
C ARG A 83 -12.34 5.81 3.60
N LEU A 84 -11.11 5.92 4.10
CA LEU A 84 -10.83 5.86 5.54
C LEU A 84 -10.86 7.29 6.11
N GLY A 85 -11.63 7.48 7.19
CA GLY A 85 -11.65 8.75 7.92
C GLY A 85 -10.32 9.06 8.62
N LYS A 86 -10.17 10.29 9.14
CA LYS A 86 -8.98 10.68 9.93
C LYS A 86 -8.80 9.71 11.11
N LYS A 87 -7.54 9.36 11.40
CA LYS A 87 -7.12 8.43 12.47
C LYS A 87 -7.63 6.97 12.34
N ASN A 88 -8.34 6.61 11.28
CA ASN A 88 -8.74 5.22 11.03
C ASN A 88 -7.68 4.46 10.22
N ARG A 89 -6.58 4.09 10.88
CA ARG A 89 -5.50 3.31 10.27
C ARG A 89 -5.85 1.82 10.24
N ARG A 90 -5.72 1.19 9.07
CA ARG A 90 -5.88 -0.27 8.88
C ARG A 90 -4.51 -0.93 8.75
N ILE A 91 -4.39 -2.13 9.31
CA ILE A 91 -3.21 -2.99 9.12
C ILE A 91 -3.33 -3.63 7.74
N LEU A 92 -2.28 -3.54 6.94
CA LEU A 92 -2.24 -4.17 5.62
C LEU A 92 -1.80 -5.64 5.73
N PRO A 93 -2.30 -6.53 4.86
CA PRO A 93 -1.81 -7.90 4.80
C PRO A 93 -0.30 -7.98 4.54
N ALA A 94 0.35 -8.98 5.11
CA ALA A 94 1.79 -9.19 4.97
C ALA A 94 2.21 -9.40 3.51
N CYS A 95 1.41 -10.13 2.73
CA CYS A 95 1.64 -10.34 1.30
C CYS A 95 1.65 -9.03 0.49
N VAL A 96 0.73 -8.11 0.80
CA VAL A 96 0.65 -6.78 0.20
C VAL A 96 1.88 -5.95 0.54
N VAL A 97 2.24 -5.91 1.82
CA VAL A 97 3.42 -5.15 2.27
C VAL A 97 4.69 -5.70 1.62
N ALA A 98 4.85 -7.02 1.57
CA ALA A 98 6.00 -7.68 0.97
C ALA A 98 6.09 -7.40 -0.53
N ALA A 99 4.98 -7.51 -1.27
CA ALA A 99 4.94 -7.24 -2.71
C ALA A 99 5.34 -5.78 -3.02
N ILE A 100 4.77 -4.81 -2.29
CA ILE A 100 5.07 -3.39 -2.49
C ILE A 100 6.54 -3.07 -2.13
N ARG A 101 7.09 -3.65 -1.06
CA ARG A 101 8.49 -3.44 -0.68
C ARG A 101 9.46 -4.06 -1.67
N ARG A 102 9.11 -5.20 -2.27
CA ARG A 102 9.89 -5.83 -3.34
C ARG A 102 9.92 -4.96 -4.59
N GLN A 103 8.77 -4.38 -4.96
CA GLN A 103 8.67 -3.52 -6.14
C GLN A 103 9.40 -2.18 -5.96
N PHE A 104 9.35 -1.61 -4.75
CA PHE A 104 9.96 -0.31 -4.45
C PHE A 104 10.90 -0.43 -3.25
N PRO A 105 12.15 -0.88 -3.45
CA PRO A 105 13.10 -1.14 -2.36
C PRO A 105 13.64 0.15 -1.73
N SER A 106 14.10 0.08 -0.47
CA SER A 106 14.84 1.15 0.23
C SER A 106 15.74 0.55 1.29
N GLN A 107 16.77 1.30 1.69
CA GLN A 107 17.70 0.92 2.75
C GLN A 107 16.99 0.80 4.12
N GLU A 108 15.96 1.60 4.37
CA GLU A 108 15.25 1.61 5.65
C GLU A 108 13.73 1.39 5.50
N TYR A 109 13.19 0.56 6.40
CA TYR A 109 11.74 0.30 6.50
C TYR A 109 11.23 0.56 7.92
N CYS A 110 10.36 1.57 8.05
CA CYS A 110 9.52 1.75 9.22
C CYS A 110 8.27 0.85 9.11
N GLY A 111 7.96 0.15 10.20
CA GLY A 111 6.69 -0.58 10.37
C GLY A 111 5.51 0.35 10.63
N PHE A 112 4.35 -0.24 10.90
CA PHE A 112 3.12 0.46 11.27
C PHE A 112 3.30 1.18 12.60
N ARG A 113 2.97 2.48 12.62
CA ARG A 113 2.91 3.30 13.84
C ARG A 113 1.57 4.03 13.88
N TYR A 114 1.07 4.40 15.06
CA TYR A 114 0.00 5.40 15.15
C TYR A 114 0.60 6.81 15.00
N PRO A 115 -0.17 7.80 14.53
CA PRO A 115 0.25 9.20 14.69
C PRO A 115 0.18 9.53 16.18
N GLU A 116 1.24 10.15 16.71
CA GLU A 116 1.20 10.81 18.02
C GLU A 116 0.15 11.93 18.03
#